data_AF-A0A8T5TKM3-F1
#
_entry.id   AF-A0A8T5TKM3-F1
#
_cell.length_a   1.000
_cell.length_b   1.000
_cell.length_c   1.000
_cell.angle_alpha   90.00
_cell.angle_beta   90.00
_cell.angle_gamma   90.00
#
_symmetry.space_group_name_H-M   'P 1'
#
loop_
_entity.id
_entity.type
_entity.pdbx_description
1 polymer ?
#
loop_
_entity_poly.entity_id
_entity_poly.type
_entity_poly.pdbx_seq_one_letter_code
_entity_poly.pdbx_strand_id
1 'polypeptide(L)'
;MLIFGGEYPGIDPNLTLVGIIGLIVFQFLSGPLSEETGWRGYALPKLQSRFNALISSILLGTIWACWHIPLWFVEGSSQSQMPFFIFVILNIVSQL
;
A
#
# COMPACT_ATOMS: atom_id res chain seq x y z
N MET A 1 -10.62 -20.06 13.55
CA MET A 1 -10.90 -19.96 15.00
C MET A 1 -12.45 -19.90 15.11
N LEU A 2 -13.21 -20.75 15.80
CA LEU A 2 -13.14 -21.23 17.19
C LEU A 2 -14.51 -21.85 17.51
N ILE A 3 -14.57 -22.86 18.38
CA ILE A 3 -15.33 -22.90 19.66
C ILE A 3 -14.92 -24.19 20.43
N PHE A 4 -14.48 -25.25 19.74
CA PHE A 4 -14.43 -26.61 20.35
C PHE A 4 -13.07 -27.32 20.42
N GLY A 5 -11.94 -26.62 20.37
CA GLY A 5 -10.63 -27.23 20.71
C GLY A 5 -10.16 -28.41 19.84
N GLY A 6 -10.76 -28.63 18.66
CA GLY A 6 -10.34 -29.67 17.72
C GLY A 6 -9.27 -29.17 16.76
N GLU A 7 -8.15 -29.90 16.69
CA GLU A 7 -7.14 -29.72 15.63
C GLU A 7 -7.71 -30.18 14.28
N TYR A 8 -7.56 -29.35 13.24
CA TYR A 8 -7.91 -29.76 11.89
C TYR A 8 -6.81 -30.68 11.35
N PRO A 9 -7.13 -31.90 10.86
CA PRO A 9 -6.12 -32.80 10.32
C PRO A 9 -5.37 -32.12 9.17
N GLY A 10 -4.05 -31.97 9.31
CA GLY A 10 -3.17 -31.39 8.29
C GLY A 10 -2.85 -29.90 8.43
N ILE A 11 -3.37 -29.20 9.45
CA ILE A 11 -3.04 -27.79 9.74
C ILE A 11 -2.42 -27.73 11.14
N ASP A 12 -1.10 -27.63 11.24
CA ASP A 12 -0.42 -27.37 12.52
C ASP A 12 -0.73 -25.92 12.95
N PRO A 13 -1.39 -25.71 14.11
CA PRO A 13 -1.75 -24.37 14.58
C PRO A 13 -0.54 -23.44 14.79
N ASN A 14 0.60 -23.98 15.22
CA ASN A 14 1.82 -23.20 15.42
C ASN A 14 2.46 -22.81 14.10
N LEU A 15 2.52 -23.73 13.14
CA LEU A 15 3.00 -23.45 11.78
C LEU A 15 2.11 -22.41 11.08
N THR A 16 0.80 -22.48 11.32
CA THR A 16 -0.18 -21.52 10.79
C THR A 16 -0.01 -20.14 11.41
N LEU A 17 0.17 -20.06 12.74
CA LEU A 17 0.41 -18.79 13.43
C LEU A 17 1.71 -18.12 12.97
N VAL A 18 2.81 -18.89 12.88
CA VAL A 18 4.09 -18.39 12.37
C VAL A 18 3.96 -17.94 10.91
N GLY A 19 3.24 -18.70 10.08
CA GLY A 19 2.96 -18.33 8.69
C GLY A 19 2.16 -17.03 8.56
N ILE A 20 1.12 -16.84 9.38
CA ILE A 20 0.33 -15.61 9.42
C ILE A 20 1.18 -14.42 9.86
N ILE A 21 1.99 -14.57 10.91
CA ILE A 21 2.91 -13.52 11.37
C ILE A 21 3.90 -13.18 10.26
N GLY A 22 4.48 -14.19 9.60
CA GLY A 22 5.38 -14.00 8.47
C GLY A 22 4.74 -13.23 7.32
N LEU A 23 3.49 -13.57 6.95
CA LEU A 23 2.73 -12.87 5.92
C LEU A 23 2.48 -11.40 6.29
N ILE A 24 2.09 -11.12 7.53
CA ILE A 24 1.88 -9.74 8.02
C ILE A 24 3.19 -8.96 7.91
N VAL A 25 4.29 -9.49 8.46
CA VAL A 25 5.60 -8.83 8.41
C VAL A 25 6.03 -8.56 6.98
N PHE A 26 5.92 -9.57 6.11
CA PHE A 26 6.23 -9.42 4.69
C PHE A 26 5.40 -8.30 4.06
N GLN A 27 4.07 -8.32 4.25
CA GLN A 27 3.17 -7.35 3.65
C GLN A 27 3.46 -5.91 4.09
N PHE A 28 3.80 -5.71 5.37
CA PHE A 28 4.18 -4.39 5.89
C PHE A 28 5.50 -3.91 5.31
N LEU A 29 6.53 -4.78 5.30
CA LEU A 29 7.86 -4.43 4.84
C LEU A 29 7.92 -4.23 3.31
N SER A 30 7.21 -5.05 2.54
CA SER A 30 7.23 -5.00 1.07
C SER A 30 6.21 -4.02 0.48
N GLY A 31 5.21 -3.60 1.26
CA GLY A 31 4.18 -2.68 0.83
C GLY A 31 4.36 -1.30 1.46
N PRO A 32 3.43 -0.85 2.31
CA PRO A 32 3.30 0.55 2.71
C PRO A 32 4.55 1.14 3.38
N LEU A 33 5.31 0.35 4.15
CA LEU A 33 6.49 0.88 4.84
C LEU A 33 7.62 1.20 3.85
N SER A 34 7.85 0.33 2.86
CA SER A 34 8.83 0.58 1.80
C SER A 34 8.44 1.75 0.91
N GLU A 35 7.15 1.88 0.62
CA GLU A 35 6.65 2.99 -0.19
C GLU A 35 6.77 4.33 0.54
N GLU A 36 6.39 4.40 1.81
CA GLU A 36 6.48 5.64 2.58
C GLU A 36 7.93 6.15 2.69
N THR A 37 8.90 5.26 2.90
CA THR A 37 10.32 5.65 2.98
C THR A 37 10.83 6.22 1.64
N GLY A 38 10.40 5.67 0.50
CA GLY A 38 10.75 6.22 -0.81
C GLY A 38 10.04 7.54 -1.11
N TRP A 39 8.72 7.58 -0.99
CA TRP A 39 7.91 8.72 -1.40
C TRP A 39 8.03 9.90 -0.44
N ARG A 40 7.85 9.68 0.87
CA ARG A 40 7.91 10.73 1.89
C ARG A 40 9.31 10.94 2.44
N GLY A 41 10.11 9.87 2.54
CA GLY A 41 11.48 9.97 3.05
C GLY A 41 12.47 10.57 2.05
N TYR A 42 12.23 10.44 0.74
CA TYR A 42 13.17 10.91 -0.29
C TYR A 42 12.53 11.81 -1.37
N ALA A 43 11.51 11.34 -2.07
CA ALA A 43 11.00 12.03 -3.25
C ALA A 43 10.32 13.37 -2.91
N LEU A 44 9.46 13.40 -1.89
CA LEU A 44 8.72 14.60 -1.48
C LEU A 44 9.64 15.73 -1.00
N PRO A 45 10.61 15.52 -0.07
CA PRO A 45 11.54 16.58 0.33
C PRO A 45 12.36 17.12 -0.85
N LYS A 46 12.74 16.24 -1.78
CA LYS A 46 13.50 16.65 -2.97
C LYS A 46 12.67 17.53 -3.91
N LEU A 47 11.40 17.20 -4.11
CA LEU A 47 10.47 18.02 -4.89
C LEU A 47 10.19 19.36 -4.19
N GLN A 48 9.95 19.36 -2.88
CA GLN A 48 9.71 20.57 -2.09
C GLN A 48 10.93 21.50 -2.01
N SER A 49 12.16 20.98 -2.18
CA SER A 49 13.35 21.82 -2.31
C SER A 49 13.40 22.65 -3.60
N ARG A 50 12.58 22.29 -4.60
CA ARG A 50 12.55 22.93 -5.94
C ARG A 50 11.22 23.61 -6.26
N PHE A 51 10.13 23.15 -5.66
CA PHE A 51 8.77 23.62 -5.91
C PHE A 51 8.04 23.88 -4.60
N ASN A 52 6.94 24.64 -4.66
CA ASN A 52 6.07 24.80 -3.50
C ASN A 52 5.35 23.48 -3.15
N ALA A 53 4.70 23.44 -1.98
CA ALA A 53 4.00 22.26 -1.47
C ALA A 53 2.93 21.74 -2.44
N LEU A 54 2.14 22.64 -3.04
CA LEU A 54 1.07 22.26 -3.97
C LEU A 54 1.62 21.56 -5.22
N ILE A 55 2.61 22.16 -5.89
CA ILE A 55 3.22 21.60 -7.09
C ILE A 55 3.90 20.27 -6.76
N SER A 56 4.62 20.20 -5.64
CA SER A 56 5.27 18.96 -5.19
C SER A 56 4.26 17.84 -4.97
N SER A 57 3.11 18.16 -4.38
CA SER A 57 2.02 17.21 -4.11
C SER A 57 1.34 16.74 -5.39
N ILE A 58 1.10 17.63 -6.35
CA ILE A 58 0.53 17.27 -7.66
C ILE A 58 1.48 16.32 -8.40
N LEU A 59 2.77 16.67 -8.46
CA LEU A 59 3.78 15.85 -9.13
C LEU A 59 3.89 14.47 -8.49
N LEU A 60 4.09 14.42 -7.17
CA LEU A 60 4.26 13.17 -6.46
C LEU A 60 3.00 12.31 -6.47
N GLY A 61 1.82 12.91 -6.22
CA GLY A 61 0.54 12.22 -6.25
C GLY A 61 0.22 11.63 -7.63
N THR A 62 0.59 12.32 -8.72
CA THR A 62 0.42 11.78 -10.08
C THR A 62 1.38 10.62 -10.35
N ILE A 63 2.66 10.75 -9.99
CA ILE A 63 3.65 9.67 -10.16
C ILE A 63 3.21 8.43 -9.39
N TRP A 64 2.77 8.61 -8.15
CA TRP A 64 2.28 7.52 -7.31
C TRP A 64 1.01 6.89 -7.87
N ALA A 65 0.09 7.69 -8.42
CA ALA A 65 -1.11 7.17 -9.06
C ALA A 65 -0.80 6.32 -10.29
N CYS A 66 0.17 6.76 -11.11
CA CYS A 66 0.64 5.99 -12.26
C CYS A 66 1.30 4.67 -11.85
N TRP A 67 2.07 4.66 -10.76
CA TRP A 67 2.66 3.44 -10.19
C TRP A 67 1.61 2.37 -9.85
N HIS A 68 0.41 2.79 -9.46
CA HIS A 68 -0.67 1.89 -9.06
C HIS A 68 -1.57 1.41 -10.22
N ILE A 69 -1.39 1.90 -11.45
CA ILE A 69 -2.20 1.51 -12.62
C ILE A 69 -2.37 0.00 -12.77
N PRO A 70 -1.33 -0.86 -12.59
CA PRO A 70 -1.48 -2.31 -12.70
C PRO A 70 -2.59 -2.89 -11.83
N LEU A 71 -2.88 -2.27 -10.67
CA LEU A 71 -3.92 -2.76 -9.76
C LEU A 71 -5.32 -2.69 -10.37
N TRP A 72 -5.59 -1.81 -11.32
CA TRP A 72 -6.88 -1.78 -12.03
C TRP A 72 -7.11 -3.02 -12.90
N PHE A 73 -6.05 -3.75 -13.25
CA PHE A 73 -6.13 -4.97 -14.05
C PHE A 73 -6.04 -6.24 -13.20
N VAL A 74 -5.83 -6.11 -11.88
CA VAL A 74 -5.83 -7.23 -10.94
C VAL A 74 -7.25 -7.44 -10.43
N GLU A 75 -7.85 -8.58 -10.81
CA GLU A 75 -9.19 -8.96 -10.37
C GLU A 75 -9.25 -9.07 -8.84
N GLY A 76 -10.27 -8.45 -8.24
CA GLY A 76 -10.45 -8.42 -6.78
C GLY A 76 -9.61 -7.38 -6.03
N SER A 77 -8.80 -6.56 -6.71
CA SER A 77 -8.13 -5.44 -6.05
C SER A 77 -9.13 -4.35 -5.66
N SER A 78 -8.85 -3.62 -4.57
CA SER A 78 -9.67 -2.48 -4.15
C SER A 78 -9.68 -1.36 -5.20
N GLN A 79 -8.58 -1.19 -5.91
CA GLN A 79 -8.40 -0.13 -6.91
C GLN A 79 -9.24 -0.38 -8.16
N SER A 80 -9.44 -1.64 -8.56
CA SER A 80 -10.27 -2.00 -9.71
C SER A 80 -11.72 -1.50 -9.60
N GLN A 81 -12.21 -1.30 -8.37
CA GLN A 81 -13.57 -0.83 -8.07
C GLN A 81 -13.67 0.70 -7.95
N MET A 82 -12.55 1.42 -8.09
CA MET A 82 -12.48 2.86 -7.85
C MET A 82 -12.26 3.61 -9.17
N PRO A 83 -12.98 4.73 -9.40
CA PRO A 83 -12.66 5.61 -10.53
C PRO A 83 -11.24 6.17 -10.41
N PHE A 84 -10.42 5.97 -11.44
CA PHE A 84 -9.00 6.37 -11.45
C PHE A 84 -8.80 7.85 -11.11
N PHE A 85 -9.65 8.74 -11.63
CA PHE A 85 -9.58 10.17 -11.33
C PHE A 85 -9.77 10.50 -9.84
N ILE A 86 -10.66 9.79 -9.14
CA ILE A 86 -10.86 9.99 -7.70
C ILE A 86 -9.61 9.53 -6.95
N PHE A 87 -9.01 8.41 -7.35
CA PHE A 87 -7.77 7.92 -6.77
C PHE A 87 -6.63 8.95 -6.90
N VAL A 88 -6.47 9.55 -8.09
CA VAL A 88 -5.48 10.63 -8.31
C VAL A 88 -5.70 11.80 -7.36
N ILE A 89 -6.94 12.29 -7.23
CA ILE A 89 -7.25 13.42 -6.35
C ILE A 89 -6.94 13.10 -4.89
N LEU A 90 -7.39 11.94 -4.38
CA LEU A 90 -7.11 11.53 -3.00
C LEU A 90 -5.61 11.44 -2.73
N ASN A 91 -4.83 11.00 -3.72
CA ASN A 91 -3.38 10.91 -3.58
C ASN A 91 -2.68 12.25 -3.58
N ILE A 92 -3.13 13.21 -4.39
CA ILE A 92 -2.58 14.56 -4.34
C ILE A 92 -2.88 15.20 -2.98
N VAL A 93 -4.11 15.05 -2.49
CA VAL A 93 -4.52 15.60 -1.19
C VAL A 93 -3.73 14.96 -0.04
N SER A 94 -3.40 13.67 -0.13
CA SER A 94 -2.63 13.00 0.92
C SER A 94 -1.15 13.43 0.98
N GLN A 95 -0.62 14.13 -0.03
CA GLN A 95 0.75 14.67 -0.02
C GLN A 95 0.87 16.10 0.50
N LEU A 96 -0.25 16.81 0.69
CA LEU A 96 -0.30 18.16 1.27
C LEU A 96 -0.03 18.11 2.79
#